data_AF-X1KFI0-F1
#
_entry.id   AF-X1KFI0-F1
#
_cell.length_a   1.000
_cell.length_b   1.000
_cell.length_c   1.000
_cell.angle_alpha   90.00
_cell.angle_beta   90.00
_cell.angle_gamma   90.00
#
_symmetry.space_group_name_H-M   'P 1'
#
loop_
_entity.id
_entity.type
_entity.pdbx_description
1 polymer ?
#
loop_
_entity_poly.entity_id
_entity_poly.type
_entity_poly.pdbx_seq_one_letter_code
_entity_poly.pdbx_strand_id
1 'polypeptide(L)'
;MKRIPASKAIKEVWLDFGDGAKYAETHLREVAGLSEVELYWEGTRLYFLTESIQPKIKSPTRPRVMLLFSNPHSESVKKGLFMSEKNSRRFWKMLCCNKQLGITHDFQWDSPEGIDDTVSLLLNGNYGNDRSPLLFLECLYPIPSKSPEALKKLFASADDFKRYLHDRSLERIRAILTANNIKVVLVFKGDTFESIVGKPGISKYSRQILYSAVKNALDAGDERLFWECMDKYKLRKQVPDLKHECTAIKVV
;
A
#
# COMPACT_ATOMS: atom_id res chain seq x y z
N MET A 1 17.63 -13.48 21.36
CA MET A 1 16.88 -12.75 20.32
C MET A 1 17.82 -12.41 19.18
N LYS A 2 17.56 -12.90 17.97
CA LYS A 2 18.27 -12.48 16.77
C LYS A 2 17.61 -11.19 16.30
N ARG A 3 18.30 -10.05 16.38
CA ARG A 3 17.74 -8.76 15.97
C ARG A 3 17.89 -8.62 14.46
N ILE A 4 16.80 -8.30 13.75
CA ILE A 4 16.88 -8.10 12.30
C ILE A 4 17.30 -6.64 12.03
N PRO A 5 18.32 -6.37 11.20
CA PRO A 5 18.72 -5.00 10.90
C PRO A 5 17.61 -4.26 10.14
N ALA A 6 17.12 -3.18 10.73
CA ALA A 6 16.14 -2.27 10.14
C ALA A 6 16.84 -1.05 9.50
N SER A 7 16.15 -0.38 8.56
CA SER A 7 16.64 0.85 7.93
C SER A 7 15.62 1.97 8.07
N LYS A 8 15.88 3.13 7.45
CA LYS A 8 14.99 4.29 7.48
C LYS A 8 13.61 4.00 6.84
N ALA A 9 13.56 3.15 5.81
CA ALA A 9 12.33 2.77 5.10
C ALA A 9 11.90 1.32 5.39
N ILE A 10 12.76 0.53 6.02
CA ILE A 10 12.51 -0.88 6.36
C ILE A 10 12.35 -1.03 7.87
N LYS A 11 11.23 -1.56 8.31
CA LYS A 11 10.88 -1.71 9.73
C LYS A 11 10.80 -3.18 10.12
N GLU A 12 11.33 -3.53 11.28
CA GLU A 12 11.00 -4.79 11.93
C GLU A 12 9.57 -4.71 12.47
N VAL A 13 8.77 -5.72 12.13
CA VAL A 13 7.39 -5.88 12.62
C VAL A 13 7.16 -7.35 12.95
N TRP A 14 6.03 -7.63 13.60
CA TRP A 14 5.63 -9.00 13.90
C TRP A 14 4.16 -9.23 13.56
N LEU A 15 3.84 -10.49 13.30
CA LEU A 15 2.47 -10.98 13.22
C LEU A 15 2.26 -12.12 14.21
N ASP A 16 1.21 -12.03 15.01
CA ASP A 16 0.81 -13.10 15.93
C ASP A 16 -0.14 -14.05 15.22
N PHE A 17 0.25 -15.31 15.11
CA PHE A 17 -0.53 -16.38 14.50
C PHE A 17 -1.37 -17.16 15.50
N GLY A 18 -1.26 -16.88 16.81
CA GLY A 18 -2.01 -17.58 17.86
C GLY A 18 -1.86 -19.10 17.77
N ASP A 19 -2.99 -19.80 17.78
CA ASP A 19 -3.09 -21.25 17.62
C ASP A 19 -2.66 -21.75 16.23
N GLY A 20 -2.68 -20.88 15.21
CA GLY A 20 -2.23 -21.16 13.85
C GLY A 20 -0.70 -21.16 13.68
N ALA A 21 0.09 -20.81 14.70
CA ALA A 21 1.55 -20.64 14.57
C ALA A 21 2.27 -21.89 14.03
N LYS A 22 1.94 -23.09 14.54
CA LYS A 22 2.55 -24.36 14.06
C LYS A 22 2.23 -24.64 12.59
N TYR A 23 1.01 -24.33 12.16
CA TYR A 23 0.61 -24.46 10.77
C TYR A 23 1.42 -23.50 9.90
N ALA A 24 1.45 -22.22 10.27
CA ALA A 24 2.17 -21.18 9.55
C ALA A 24 3.68 -21.49 9.44
N GLU A 25 4.31 -21.97 10.50
CA GLU A 25 5.72 -22.35 10.51
C GLU A 25 6.02 -23.48 9.50
N THR A 26 5.13 -24.47 9.41
CA THR A 26 5.26 -25.59 8.47
C THR A 26 5.13 -25.13 7.01
N HIS A 27 4.25 -24.17 6.74
CA HIS A 27 3.93 -23.70 5.38
C HIS A 27 4.71 -22.44 4.97
N LEU A 28 5.59 -21.94 5.83
CA LEU A 28 6.35 -20.70 5.59
C LEU A 28 7.19 -20.76 4.31
N ARG A 29 7.74 -21.94 4.00
CA ARG A 29 8.53 -22.20 2.79
C ARG A 29 7.71 -22.16 1.50
N GLU A 30 6.39 -22.27 1.59
CA GLU A 30 5.49 -22.29 0.43
C GLU A 30 5.12 -20.88 -0.06
N VAL A 31 5.43 -19.85 0.74
CA VAL A 31 5.19 -18.45 0.42
C VAL A 31 6.34 -17.93 -0.43
N ALA A 32 6.09 -17.79 -1.73
CA ALA A 32 7.08 -17.25 -2.65
C ALA A 32 7.52 -15.85 -2.24
N GLY A 33 8.84 -15.64 -2.14
CA GLY A 33 9.47 -14.37 -1.74
C GLY A 33 9.71 -14.23 -0.24
N LEU A 34 9.03 -14.99 0.62
CA LEU A 34 9.20 -14.86 2.08
C LEU A 34 10.52 -15.47 2.57
N SER A 35 10.98 -16.55 1.94
CA SER A 35 12.30 -17.14 2.21
C SER A 35 13.48 -16.24 1.81
N GLU A 36 13.21 -15.19 1.06
CA GLU A 36 14.23 -14.25 0.61
C GLU A 36 14.51 -13.16 1.66
N VAL A 37 13.66 -12.99 2.68
CA VAL A 37 13.83 -11.97 3.72
C VAL A 37 14.20 -12.59 5.07
N GLU A 38 14.91 -11.84 5.90
CA GLU A 38 15.21 -12.29 7.26
C GLU A 38 13.94 -12.31 8.13
N LEU A 39 13.75 -13.43 8.84
CA LEU A 39 12.63 -13.66 9.73
C LEU A 39 13.01 -14.61 10.87
N TYR A 40 12.27 -14.55 11.97
CA TYR A 40 12.40 -15.49 13.08
C TYR A 40 11.09 -15.62 13.85
N TRP A 41 10.92 -16.76 14.53
CA TRP A 41 9.79 -17.00 15.42
C TRP A 41 10.16 -16.74 16.88
N GLU A 42 9.21 -16.21 17.65
CA GLU A 42 9.25 -16.15 19.11
C GLU A 42 7.84 -16.47 19.64
N GLY A 43 7.67 -17.68 20.19
CA GLY A 43 6.34 -18.18 20.56
C GLY A 43 5.43 -18.29 19.34
N THR A 44 4.27 -17.62 19.38
CA THR A 44 3.30 -17.57 18.28
C THR A 44 3.53 -16.44 17.29
N ARG A 45 4.61 -15.66 17.47
CA ARG A 45 4.89 -14.46 16.68
C ARG A 45 5.97 -14.71 15.64
N LEU A 46 5.69 -14.34 14.40
CA LEU A 46 6.67 -14.26 13.33
C LEU A 46 7.16 -12.81 13.22
N TYR A 47 8.45 -12.60 13.40
CA TYR A 47 9.12 -11.32 13.20
C TYR A 47 9.77 -11.28 11.81
N PHE A 48 9.66 -10.15 11.12
CA PHE A 48 10.16 -9.96 9.77
C PHE A 48 10.33 -8.47 9.45
N LEU A 49 11.04 -8.18 8.36
CA LEU A 49 11.15 -6.83 7.83
C LEU A 49 10.00 -6.50 6.87
N THR A 50 9.52 -5.26 6.95
CA THR A 50 8.50 -4.70 6.05
C THR A 50 8.90 -3.31 5.58
N GLU A 51 8.27 -2.85 4.51
CA GLU A 51 8.49 -1.50 3.96
C GLU A 51 7.45 -0.53 4.53
N SER A 52 7.89 0.64 5.01
CA SER A 52 7.00 1.71 5.46
C SER A 52 7.74 3.04 5.46
N ILE A 53 7.23 4.01 4.69
CA ILE A 53 7.76 5.37 4.64
C ILE A 53 6.66 6.33 5.08
N GLN A 54 6.90 7.00 6.20
CA GLN A 54 6.01 8.02 6.76
C GLN A 54 6.82 9.31 6.93
N PRO A 55 6.49 10.39 6.22
CA PRO A 55 7.20 11.66 6.36
C PRO A 55 7.21 12.14 7.81
N LYS A 56 8.37 12.58 8.29
CA LYS A 56 8.59 13.09 9.66
C LYS A 56 8.12 14.54 9.81
N ILE A 57 8.09 15.28 8.70
CA ILE A 57 7.68 16.69 8.69
C ILE A 57 6.20 16.82 9.03
N LYS A 58 5.90 17.63 10.05
CA LYS A 58 4.53 18.00 10.41
C LYS A 58 4.18 19.33 9.73
N SER A 59 3.74 19.27 8.48
CA SER A 59 3.21 20.44 7.78
C SER A 59 1.68 20.43 7.84
N PRO A 60 1.01 21.43 8.45
CA PRO A 60 -0.45 21.48 8.48
C PRO A 60 -1.06 21.82 7.11
N THR A 61 -0.30 22.47 6.22
CA THR A 61 -0.78 23.00 4.94
C THR A 61 -0.61 22.03 3.78
N ARG A 62 0.32 21.07 3.87
CA ARG A 62 0.60 20.13 2.78
C ARG A 62 -0.44 19.01 2.75
N PRO A 63 -1.05 18.72 1.59
CA PRO A 63 -1.90 17.54 1.44
C PRO A 63 -1.13 16.27 1.78
N ARG A 64 -1.81 15.30 2.40
CA ARG A 64 -1.22 14.01 2.78
C ARG A 64 -1.86 12.91 1.98
N VAL A 65 -1.05 12.17 1.24
CA VAL A 65 -1.49 11.13 0.31
C VAL A 65 -0.79 9.84 0.69
N MET A 66 -1.57 8.77 0.90
CA MET A 66 -1.04 7.42 1.05
C MET A 66 -1.02 6.72 -0.31
N LEU A 67 0.13 6.17 -0.67
CA LEU A 67 0.32 5.21 -1.73
C LEU A 67 0.26 3.81 -1.10
N LEU A 68 -0.86 3.13 -1.27
CA LEU A 68 -1.14 1.86 -0.62
C LEU A 68 -0.93 0.69 -1.59
N PHE A 69 0.10 -0.08 -1.30
CA PHE A 69 0.46 -1.30 -2.02
C PHE A 69 -0.23 -2.52 -1.39
N SER A 70 -0.16 -3.66 -2.08
CA SER A 70 -0.76 -4.90 -1.60
C SER A 70 0.04 -5.53 -0.45
N ASN A 71 1.32 -5.76 -0.70
CA ASN A 71 2.29 -6.36 0.21
C ASN A 71 3.70 -5.91 -0.21
N PRO A 72 4.72 -5.97 0.66
CA PRO A 72 6.10 -5.69 0.28
C PRO A 72 6.62 -6.73 -0.70
N HIS A 73 7.45 -6.31 -1.64
CA HIS A 73 8.19 -7.23 -2.49
C HIS A 73 9.53 -7.57 -1.83
N SER A 74 9.93 -8.84 -1.84
CA SER A 74 11.13 -9.31 -1.13
C SER A 74 12.41 -8.60 -1.57
N GLU A 75 12.59 -8.38 -2.88
CA GLU A 75 13.73 -7.61 -3.40
C GLU A 75 13.74 -6.16 -2.90
N SER A 76 12.57 -5.55 -2.72
CA SER A 76 12.42 -4.13 -2.35
C SER A 76 12.75 -3.94 -0.88
N VAL A 77 12.32 -4.90 -0.04
CA VAL A 77 12.77 -5.03 1.35
C VAL A 77 14.29 -5.15 1.45
N LYS A 78 14.92 -6.01 0.64
CA LYS A 78 16.38 -6.17 0.62
C LYS A 78 17.11 -4.90 0.22
N LYS A 79 16.60 -4.21 -0.80
CA LYS A 79 17.20 -2.98 -1.34
C LYS A 79 16.93 -1.75 -0.49
N GLY A 80 15.95 -1.80 0.41
CA GLY A 80 15.66 -0.70 1.32
C GLY A 80 14.71 0.36 0.77
N LEU A 81 14.01 0.09 -0.34
CA LEU A 81 13.10 1.06 -0.96
C LEU A 81 11.96 0.35 -1.71
N PHE A 82 10.74 0.84 -1.51
CA PHE A 82 9.55 0.41 -2.25
C PHE A 82 9.79 0.39 -3.75
N MET A 83 9.22 -0.59 -4.46
CA MET A 83 9.22 -0.57 -5.93
C MET A 83 10.63 -0.49 -6.56
N SER A 84 11.68 -0.93 -5.86
CA SER A 84 13.08 -0.93 -6.33
C SER A 84 13.49 -2.23 -7.05
N GLU A 85 12.57 -3.18 -7.20
CA GLU A 85 12.70 -4.34 -8.08
C GLU A 85 12.80 -3.90 -9.56
N LYS A 86 13.49 -4.72 -10.37
CA LYS A 86 13.86 -4.36 -11.76
C LYS A 86 12.66 -3.94 -12.63
N ASN A 87 11.49 -4.53 -12.39
CA ASN A 87 10.28 -4.31 -13.19
C ASN A 87 9.47 -3.07 -12.76
N SER A 88 9.85 -2.43 -11.66
CA SER A 88 9.09 -1.31 -11.07
C SER A 88 9.60 0.07 -11.44
N ARG A 89 10.54 0.15 -12.39
CA ARG A 89 11.07 1.40 -12.95
C ARG A 89 9.98 2.36 -13.43
N ARG A 90 8.86 1.84 -13.94
CA ARG A 90 7.75 2.67 -14.43
C ARG A 90 7.08 3.46 -13.30
N PHE A 91 7.00 2.90 -12.09
CA PHE A 91 6.43 3.60 -10.93
C PHE A 91 7.24 4.87 -10.61
N TRP A 92 8.55 4.72 -10.42
CA TRP A 92 9.43 5.84 -10.08
C TRP A 92 9.49 6.89 -11.18
N LYS A 93 9.57 6.48 -12.45
CA LYS A 93 9.48 7.40 -13.58
C LYS A 93 8.17 8.20 -13.59
N MET A 94 7.04 7.54 -13.31
CA MET A 94 5.74 8.23 -13.26
C MET A 94 5.70 9.26 -12.12
N LEU A 95 6.27 8.92 -10.96
CA LEU A 95 6.30 9.81 -9.81
C LEU A 95 7.18 11.05 -10.06
N CYS A 96 8.37 10.87 -10.65
CA CYS A 96 9.28 11.99 -11.00
C CYS A 96 8.73 12.86 -12.14
N CYS A 97 8.18 12.25 -13.19
CA CYS A 97 7.79 12.99 -14.39
C CYS A 97 6.45 13.73 -14.25
N ASN A 98 5.70 13.51 -13.16
CA ASN A 98 4.40 14.16 -12.97
C ASN A 98 4.55 15.57 -12.40
N LYS A 99 4.69 16.55 -13.31
CA LYS A 99 4.76 17.99 -12.97
C LYS A 99 3.57 18.48 -12.14
N GLN A 100 2.41 17.83 -12.20
CA GLN A 100 1.22 18.21 -11.42
C GLN A 100 1.39 17.91 -9.92
N LEU A 101 2.30 17.02 -9.54
CA LEU A 101 2.62 16.76 -8.14
C LEU A 101 3.57 17.81 -7.54
N GLY A 102 4.13 18.69 -8.38
CA GLY A 102 5.05 19.74 -7.94
C GLY A 102 6.39 19.23 -7.41
N ILE A 103 6.68 17.93 -7.54
CA ILE A 103 7.95 17.32 -7.13
C ILE A 103 9.01 17.74 -8.16
N THR A 104 10.05 18.44 -7.70
CA THR A 104 11.14 18.95 -8.55
C THR A 104 12.46 18.24 -8.30
N HIS A 105 12.48 17.26 -7.39
CA HIS A 105 13.62 16.40 -7.15
C HIS A 105 13.52 15.11 -7.96
N ASP A 106 14.67 14.69 -8.49
CA ASP A 106 14.81 13.38 -9.11
C ASP A 106 14.99 12.33 -8.01
N PHE A 107 14.05 11.39 -7.93
CA PHE A 107 14.27 10.18 -7.14
C PHE A 107 15.33 9.33 -7.84
N GLN A 108 16.31 8.86 -7.08
CA GLN A 108 17.30 7.88 -7.52
C GLN A 108 16.98 6.55 -6.84
N TRP A 109 16.70 5.50 -7.60
CA TRP A 109 16.19 4.23 -7.05
C TRP A 109 16.98 3.01 -7.51
N ASP A 110 18.01 3.22 -8.33
CA ASP A 110 18.77 2.17 -9.02
C ASP A 110 20.22 2.02 -8.52
N SER A 111 20.68 2.88 -7.62
CA SER A 111 21.94 2.72 -6.87
C SER A 111 21.71 2.72 -5.35
N PRO A 112 22.59 2.09 -4.54
CA PRO A 112 22.50 2.12 -3.09
C PRO A 112 22.47 3.54 -2.51
N GLU A 113 23.40 4.41 -2.94
CA GLU A 113 23.48 5.79 -2.49
C GLU A 113 22.23 6.58 -2.90
N GLY A 114 21.76 6.37 -4.12
CA GLY A 114 20.54 7.00 -4.62
C GLY A 114 19.29 6.58 -3.84
N ILE A 115 19.20 5.29 -3.46
CA ILE A 115 18.13 4.77 -2.61
C ILE A 115 18.12 5.51 -1.27
N ASP A 116 19.27 5.65 -0.61
CA ASP A 116 19.36 6.34 0.69
C ASP A 116 18.98 7.81 0.59
N ASP A 117 19.35 8.48 -0.49
CA ASP A 117 18.95 9.86 -0.79
C ASP A 117 17.43 9.94 -1.00
N THR A 118 16.85 9.07 -1.84
CA THR A 118 15.40 9.00 -2.09
C THR A 118 14.61 8.75 -0.82
N VAL A 119 15.05 7.79 0.02
CA VAL A 119 14.43 7.52 1.31
C VAL A 119 14.51 8.76 2.20
N SER A 120 15.64 9.44 2.24
CA SER A 120 15.81 10.67 3.04
C SER A 120 14.91 11.80 2.53
N LEU A 121 14.77 11.97 1.20
CA LEU A 121 13.85 12.93 0.60
C LEU A 121 12.39 12.64 0.96
N LEU A 122 11.97 11.38 0.86
CA LEU A 122 10.61 10.97 1.20
C LEU A 122 10.31 11.16 2.69
N LEU A 123 11.25 10.80 3.57
CA LEU A 123 11.08 10.97 5.01
C LEU A 123 11.08 12.44 5.45
N ASN A 124 11.86 13.28 4.80
CA ASN A 124 11.89 14.71 5.12
C ASN A 124 10.77 15.48 4.40
N GLY A 125 10.14 14.88 3.38
CA GLY A 125 9.14 15.55 2.54
C GLY A 125 9.74 16.65 1.67
N ASN A 126 11.07 16.68 1.48
CA ASN A 126 11.79 17.74 0.79
C ASN A 126 11.78 17.49 -0.72
N TYR A 127 10.64 17.72 -1.36
CA TYR A 127 10.47 17.49 -2.80
C TYR A 127 10.82 18.71 -3.66
N GLY A 128 11.54 19.69 -3.09
CA GLY A 128 11.90 20.96 -3.71
C GLY A 128 10.74 21.96 -3.86
N ASN A 129 9.57 21.68 -3.29
CA ASN A 129 8.41 22.57 -3.30
C ASN A 129 7.46 22.28 -2.12
N ASP A 130 7.09 23.32 -1.37
CA ASP A 130 6.22 23.23 -0.20
C ASP A 130 4.73 23.02 -0.54
N ARG A 131 4.35 23.07 -1.82
CA ARG A 131 2.98 22.74 -2.28
C ARG A 131 2.80 21.26 -2.60
N SER A 132 3.89 20.49 -2.71
CA SER A 132 3.83 19.08 -3.08
C SER A 132 3.23 18.24 -1.96
N PRO A 133 2.39 17.23 -2.27
CA PRO A 133 1.79 16.38 -1.24
C PRO A 133 2.87 15.61 -0.48
N LEU A 134 2.66 15.39 0.81
CA LEU A 134 3.44 14.45 1.61
C LEU A 134 3.02 13.02 1.25
N LEU A 135 3.99 12.21 0.80
CA LEU A 135 3.75 10.85 0.34
C LEU A 135 4.02 9.86 1.48
N PHE A 136 2.96 9.14 1.88
CA PHE A 136 3.04 8.01 2.80
C PHE A 136 3.03 6.73 1.97
N LEU A 137 4.06 5.89 2.07
CA LEU A 137 4.11 4.62 1.34
C LEU A 137 3.92 3.48 2.35
N GLU A 138 2.87 2.70 2.14
CA GLU A 138 2.47 1.61 3.02
C GLU A 138 2.00 0.40 2.20
N CYS A 139 2.13 -0.80 2.73
CA CYS A 139 1.46 -1.98 2.19
C CYS A 139 0.20 -2.28 3.01
N LEU A 140 -0.83 -2.90 2.43
CA LEU A 140 -1.97 -3.39 3.19
C LEU A 140 -1.48 -4.51 4.13
N TYR A 141 -1.01 -5.61 3.54
CA TYR A 141 -0.42 -6.71 4.28
C TYR A 141 1.07 -6.43 4.52
N PRO A 142 1.56 -6.44 5.77
CA PRO A 142 2.95 -6.10 6.04
C PRO A 142 3.95 -7.23 5.69
N ILE A 143 3.50 -8.47 5.53
CA ILE A 143 4.39 -9.62 5.27
C ILE A 143 4.91 -9.58 3.81
N PRO A 144 6.23 -9.62 3.58
CA PRO A 144 6.79 -9.70 2.23
C PRO A 144 6.38 -10.97 1.50
N SER A 145 5.99 -10.84 0.24
CA SER A 145 5.71 -11.98 -0.64
C SER A 145 5.71 -11.54 -2.11
N LYS A 146 5.65 -12.49 -3.04
CA LYS A 146 5.44 -12.16 -4.46
C LYS A 146 3.99 -11.76 -4.76
N SER A 147 3.03 -12.20 -3.95
CA SER A 147 1.63 -11.78 -4.08
C SER A 147 0.80 -12.00 -2.80
N PRO A 148 -0.34 -11.31 -2.63
CA PRO A 148 -1.28 -11.54 -1.53
C PRO A 148 -1.84 -12.97 -1.49
N GLU A 149 -2.02 -13.60 -2.65
CA GLU A 149 -2.52 -14.97 -2.75
C GLU A 149 -1.53 -15.96 -2.14
N ALA A 150 -0.22 -15.72 -2.30
CA ALA A 150 0.80 -16.53 -1.67
C ALA A 150 0.75 -16.45 -0.14
N LEU A 151 0.36 -15.30 0.43
CA LEU A 151 0.24 -15.13 1.88
C LEU A 151 -0.86 -16.01 2.48
N LYS A 152 -1.92 -16.33 1.71
CA LYS A 152 -3.02 -17.18 2.20
C LYS A 152 -2.56 -18.56 2.62
N LYS A 153 -1.45 -19.06 2.06
CA LYS A 153 -0.87 -20.37 2.41
C LYS A 153 -0.32 -20.43 3.84
N LEU A 154 -0.05 -19.30 4.48
CA LEU A 154 0.37 -19.27 5.89
C LEU A 154 -0.77 -19.59 6.85
N PHE A 155 -2.01 -19.64 6.38
CA PHE A 155 -3.19 -19.75 7.20
C PHE A 155 -3.96 -21.01 6.83
N ALA A 156 -4.38 -21.77 7.83
CA ALA A 156 -5.10 -23.03 7.63
C ALA A 156 -6.48 -22.82 6.99
N SER A 157 -7.05 -21.64 7.18
CA SER A 157 -8.37 -21.28 6.66
C SER A 157 -8.42 -19.81 6.21
N ALA A 158 -9.47 -19.48 5.45
CA ALA A 158 -9.78 -18.10 5.10
C ALA A 158 -10.11 -17.25 6.35
N ASP A 159 -10.70 -17.86 7.38
CA ASP A 159 -11.01 -17.19 8.64
C ASP A 159 -9.75 -16.85 9.43
N ASP A 160 -8.76 -17.74 9.44
CA ASP A 160 -7.44 -17.46 10.05
C ASP A 160 -6.71 -16.33 9.32
N PHE A 161 -6.70 -16.37 7.98
CA PHE A 161 -6.16 -15.28 7.17
C PHE A 161 -6.85 -13.96 7.51
N LYS A 162 -8.19 -14.00 7.64
CA LYS A 162 -8.96 -12.80 7.97
C LYS A 162 -8.61 -12.28 9.36
N ARG A 163 -8.68 -13.14 10.37
CA ARG A 163 -8.48 -12.83 11.79
C ARG A 163 -7.07 -12.35 12.09
N TYR A 164 -6.06 -13.10 11.65
CA TYR A 164 -4.68 -12.87 12.06
C TYR A 164 -4.00 -11.82 11.19
N LEU A 165 -4.31 -11.74 9.90
CA LEU A 165 -3.64 -10.83 8.97
C LEU A 165 -4.53 -9.71 8.46
N HIS A 166 -5.70 -10.01 7.88
CA HIS A 166 -6.48 -9.02 7.15
C HIS A 166 -7.08 -7.93 8.05
N ASP A 167 -7.83 -8.33 9.08
CA ASP A 167 -8.50 -7.38 9.99
C ASP A 167 -7.45 -6.53 10.74
N ARG A 168 -6.35 -7.17 11.18
CA ARG A 168 -5.20 -6.48 11.79
C ARG A 168 -4.52 -5.49 10.85
N SER A 169 -4.41 -5.84 9.57
CA SER A 169 -3.87 -4.95 8.54
C SER A 169 -4.77 -3.73 8.34
N LEU A 170 -6.09 -3.92 8.30
CA LEU A 170 -7.05 -2.82 8.20
C LEU A 170 -7.02 -1.92 9.44
N GLU A 171 -6.96 -2.49 10.64
CA GLU A 171 -6.79 -1.74 11.90
C GLU A 171 -5.53 -0.87 11.88
N ARG A 172 -4.38 -1.46 11.48
CA ARG A 172 -3.11 -0.73 11.36
C ARG A 172 -3.20 0.42 10.35
N ILE A 173 -3.77 0.17 9.16
CA ILE A 173 -3.93 1.22 8.14
C ILE A 173 -4.85 2.33 8.65
N ARG A 174 -5.99 2.01 9.30
CA ARG A 174 -6.88 3.02 9.91
C ARG A 174 -6.16 3.85 10.97
N ALA A 175 -5.34 3.23 11.80
CA ALA A 175 -4.53 3.94 12.80
C ALA A 175 -3.54 4.93 12.14
N ILE A 176 -2.86 4.51 11.06
CA ILE A 176 -1.94 5.37 10.30
C ILE A 176 -2.69 6.54 9.66
N LEU A 177 -3.83 6.27 9.01
CA LEU A 177 -4.66 7.31 8.38
C LEU A 177 -5.13 8.35 9.38
N THR A 178 -5.60 7.90 10.55
CA THR A 178 -6.10 8.77 11.62
C THR A 178 -4.98 9.58 12.26
N ALA A 179 -3.90 8.92 12.70
CA ALA A 179 -2.79 9.57 13.39
C ALA A 179 -2.07 10.61 12.52
N ASN A 180 -2.07 10.41 11.19
CA ASN A 180 -1.42 11.31 10.25
C ASN A 180 -2.39 12.23 9.52
N ASN A 181 -3.70 12.19 9.79
CA ASN A 181 -4.71 12.98 9.08
C ASN A 181 -4.59 12.86 7.54
N ILE A 182 -4.50 11.62 7.05
CA ILE A 182 -4.40 11.31 5.62
C ILE A 182 -5.82 11.23 5.05
N LYS A 183 -6.10 12.01 4.01
CA LYS A 183 -7.42 12.11 3.40
C LYS A 183 -7.54 11.43 2.03
N VAL A 184 -6.42 11.14 1.39
CA VAL A 184 -6.38 10.49 0.07
C VAL A 184 -5.52 9.23 0.14
N VAL A 185 -6.08 8.12 -0.32
CA VAL A 185 -5.38 6.84 -0.48
C VAL A 185 -5.45 6.42 -1.94
N LEU A 186 -4.29 6.23 -2.56
CA LEU A 186 -4.15 5.68 -3.91
C LEU A 186 -3.82 4.20 -3.81
N VAL A 187 -4.66 3.35 -4.42
CA VAL A 187 -4.53 1.90 -4.34
C VAL A 187 -4.16 1.35 -5.72
N PHE A 188 -3.06 0.62 -5.80
CA PHE A 188 -2.48 0.20 -7.08
C PHE A 188 -3.01 -1.13 -7.63
N LYS A 189 -3.69 -1.94 -6.80
CA LYS A 189 -4.31 -3.21 -7.22
C LYS A 189 -5.80 -3.24 -6.89
N GLY A 190 -6.59 -3.75 -7.83
CA GLY A 190 -8.04 -3.89 -7.70
C GLY A 190 -8.42 -4.73 -6.48
N ASP A 191 -7.83 -5.90 -6.32
CA ASP A 191 -8.14 -6.79 -5.19
C ASP A 191 -7.81 -6.16 -3.83
N THR A 192 -6.75 -5.34 -3.76
CA THR A 192 -6.42 -4.56 -2.55
C THR A 192 -7.49 -3.52 -2.26
N PHE A 193 -7.97 -2.82 -3.29
CA PHE A 193 -9.08 -1.87 -3.15
C PHE A 193 -10.34 -2.56 -2.67
N GLU A 194 -10.74 -3.67 -3.31
CA GLU A 194 -11.91 -4.47 -2.94
C GLU A 194 -11.85 -4.96 -1.51
N SER A 195 -10.66 -5.40 -1.08
CA SER A 195 -10.38 -5.85 0.29
C SER A 195 -10.58 -4.74 1.33
N ILE A 196 -10.27 -3.49 0.98
CA ILE A 196 -10.44 -2.33 1.88
C ILE A 196 -11.90 -1.90 1.96
N VAL A 197 -12.60 -1.85 0.82
CA VAL A 197 -13.99 -1.35 0.76
C VAL A 197 -15.03 -2.44 1.05
N GLY A 198 -14.62 -3.71 1.21
CA GLY A 198 -15.51 -4.83 1.51
C GLY A 198 -16.49 -5.15 0.38
N LYS A 199 -16.17 -4.80 -0.87
CA LYS A 199 -17.07 -4.98 -2.03
C LYS A 199 -16.35 -5.76 -3.15
N PRO A 200 -16.42 -7.10 -3.16
CA PRO A 200 -15.83 -7.90 -4.23
C PRO A 200 -16.38 -7.51 -5.61
N GLY A 201 -15.49 -7.46 -6.60
CA GLY A 201 -15.80 -7.10 -7.99
C GLY A 201 -15.97 -5.60 -8.27
N ILE A 202 -15.83 -4.71 -7.27
CA ILE A 202 -15.94 -3.26 -7.52
C ILE A 202 -14.74 -2.71 -8.32
N SER A 203 -13.60 -3.38 -8.29
CA SER A 203 -12.44 -2.95 -9.10
C SER A 203 -12.59 -3.31 -10.58
N LYS A 204 -13.58 -4.16 -10.91
CA LYS A 204 -13.91 -4.53 -12.29
C LYS A 204 -14.64 -3.40 -13.03
N TYR A 205 -15.09 -2.34 -12.34
CA TYR A 205 -15.64 -1.15 -12.99
C TYR A 205 -14.53 -0.33 -13.67
N SER A 206 -14.81 0.27 -14.83
CA SER A 206 -13.80 1.06 -15.54
C SER A 206 -13.44 2.33 -14.76
N ARG A 207 -12.13 2.63 -14.68
CA ARG A 207 -11.60 3.83 -14.01
C ARG A 207 -12.14 5.13 -14.60
N GLN A 208 -12.53 5.14 -15.88
CA GLN A 208 -13.18 6.30 -16.51
C GLN A 208 -14.58 6.56 -15.94
N ILE A 209 -15.32 5.51 -15.58
CA ILE A 209 -16.62 5.63 -14.92
C ILE A 209 -16.42 6.15 -13.49
N LEU A 210 -15.46 5.59 -12.75
CA LEU A 210 -15.08 6.10 -11.44
C LEU A 210 -14.57 7.55 -11.53
N TYR A 211 -13.67 7.87 -12.46
CA TYR A 211 -13.12 9.22 -12.62
C TYR A 211 -14.18 10.25 -13.04
N SER A 212 -15.06 9.91 -13.98
CA SER A 212 -16.15 10.79 -14.41
C SER A 212 -17.16 11.02 -13.30
N ALA A 213 -17.55 9.96 -12.57
CA ALA A 213 -18.42 10.06 -11.40
C ALA A 213 -17.80 10.90 -10.28
N VAL A 214 -16.52 10.67 -9.96
CA VAL A 214 -15.77 11.40 -8.95
C VAL A 214 -15.61 12.86 -9.37
N LYS A 215 -15.25 13.11 -10.63
CA LYS A 215 -15.11 14.47 -11.17
C LYS A 215 -16.44 15.23 -11.14
N ASN A 216 -17.54 14.63 -11.60
CA ASN A 216 -18.86 15.26 -11.58
C ASN A 216 -19.35 15.54 -10.16
N ALA A 217 -19.07 14.64 -9.20
CA ALA A 217 -19.40 14.87 -7.80
C ALA A 217 -18.56 15.99 -7.17
N LEU A 218 -17.27 16.07 -7.51
CA LEU A 218 -16.37 17.14 -7.07
C LEU A 218 -16.76 18.49 -7.70
N ASP A 219 -17.09 18.50 -8.99
CA ASP A 219 -17.51 19.70 -9.73
C ASP A 219 -18.88 20.21 -9.24
N ALA A 220 -19.74 19.34 -8.72
CA ALA A 220 -21.03 19.68 -8.11
C ALA A 220 -20.91 20.12 -6.63
N GLY A 221 -19.74 19.97 -6.00
CA GLY A 221 -19.56 20.22 -4.57
C GLY A 221 -20.36 19.30 -3.66
N ASP A 222 -20.94 18.22 -4.19
CA ASP A 222 -21.83 17.32 -3.46
C ASP A 222 -21.19 15.94 -3.30
N GLU A 223 -20.63 15.72 -2.11
CA GLU A 223 -19.96 14.49 -1.73
C GLU A 223 -20.89 13.26 -1.68
N ARG A 224 -22.22 13.43 -1.64
CA ARG A 224 -23.17 12.30 -1.64
C ARG A 224 -23.19 11.58 -2.99
N LEU A 225 -23.04 12.32 -4.09
CA LEU A 225 -23.00 11.77 -5.46
C LEU A 225 -21.80 10.85 -5.71
N PHE A 226 -20.66 11.13 -5.08
CA PHE A 226 -19.47 10.25 -5.13
C PHE A 226 -19.80 8.83 -4.63
N TRP A 227 -20.60 8.72 -3.57
CA TRP A 227 -20.97 7.46 -2.96
C TRP A 227 -22.14 6.77 -3.67
N GLU A 228 -23.08 7.53 -4.25
CA GLU A 228 -24.17 6.98 -5.08
C GLU A 228 -23.66 6.32 -6.37
N CYS A 229 -22.57 6.83 -6.96
CA CYS A 229 -21.92 6.23 -8.13
C CYS A 229 -21.20 4.91 -7.83
N MET A 230 -21.07 4.51 -6.57
CA MET A 230 -20.52 3.21 -6.15
C MET A 230 -21.63 2.15 -5.95
N ASP A 231 -22.87 2.45 -6.35
CA ASP A 231 -24.03 1.54 -6.33
C ASP A 231 -24.24 0.81 -7.67
N LYS A 232 -24.29 -0.52 -7.59
CA LYS A 232 -24.33 -1.50 -8.69
C LYS A 232 -25.57 -1.40 -9.58
N TYR A 233 -26.72 -0.95 -9.06
CA TYR A 233 -27.99 -0.99 -9.80
C TYR A 233 -28.17 0.15 -10.81
N LYS A 234 -27.52 1.30 -10.62
CA LYS A 234 -27.61 2.44 -11.54
C LYS A 234 -26.54 2.44 -12.63
N LEU A 235 -25.34 1.93 -12.34
CA LEU A 235 -24.21 1.88 -13.28
C LEU A 235 -24.46 0.97 -14.51
N ARG A 236 -25.18 -0.14 -14.31
CA ARG A 236 -25.47 -1.15 -15.35
C ARG A 236 -26.32 -0.64 -16.51
N LYS A 237 -27.07 0.46 -16.34
CA LYS A 237 -27.90 1.03 -17.42
C LYS A 237 -27.10 1.82 -18.44
N GLN A 238 -25.86 2.22 -18.15
CA GLN A 238 -25.23 3.34 -18.86
C GLN A 238 -24.08 2.97 -19.78
N VAL A 239 -23.30 1.90 -19.56
CA VAL A 239 -22.12 1.61 -20.41
C VAL A 239 -21.81 0.10 -20.51
N PRO A 240 -22.05 -0.56 -21.67
CA PRO A 240 -21.94 -2.03 -21.79
C PRO A 240 -20.53 -2.60 -21.95
N ASP A 241 -19.55 -1.81 -22.42
CA ASP A 241 -18.23 -2.33 -22.78
C ASP A 241 -17.14 -1.35 -22.33
N LEU A 242 -16.08 -1.79 -21.62
CA LEU A 242 -14.68 -1.28 -21.70
C LEU A 242 -13.75 -1.71 -20.53
N LYS A 243 -12.42 -1.70 -20.79
CA LYS A 243 -11.27 -2.24 -20.01
C LYS A 243 -10.38 -1.17 -19.28
N HIS A 244 -9.47 -1.64 -18.39
CA HIS A 244 -8.78 -1.06 -17.16
C HIS A 244 -7.67 0.05 -17.32
N GLU A 245 -7.11 0.79 -16.30
CA GLU A 245 -6.42 0.44 -15.00
C GLU A 245 -6.33 1.58 -13.90
N CYS A 246 -6.52 1.25 -12.58
CA CYS A 246 -6.26 1.90 -11.22
C CYS A 246 -7.37 2.73 -10.47
N THR A 247 -7.35 2.88 -9.12
CA THR A 247 -8.51 3.40 -8.32
C THR A 247 -8.10 4.23 -7.07
N ALA A 248 -8.84 5.29 -6.73
CA ALA A 248 -8.58 6.18 -5.59
C ALA A 248 -9.68 6.10 -4.51
N ILE A 249 -9.33 6.31 -3.22
CA ILE A 249 -10.24 6.35 -2.08
C ILE A 249 -10.06 7.69 -1.33
N LYS A 250 -11.17 8.38 -1.01
CA LYS A 250 -11.21 9.46 -0.03
C LYS A 250 -11.51 8.87 1.35
N VAL A 251 -10.72 9.25 2.35
CA VAL A 251 -10.92 8.86 3.75
C VAL A 251 -11.63 10.03 4.43
N VAL A 252 -12.85 9.79 4.92
CA VAL A 252 -13.68 10.79 5.64
C VAL A 252 -13.03 11.12 6.97
#